data_AF-A0A0U5G186-F1
#
_entry.id   AF-A0A0U5G186-F1
#
_cell.length_a   1.000
_cell.length_b   1.000
_cell.length_c   1.000
_cell.angle_alpha   90.00
_cell.angle_beta   90.00
_cell.angle_gamma   90.00
#
_symmetry.space_group_name_H-M   'P 1'
#
loop_
_entity.id
_entity.type
_entity.pdbx_description
1 polymer ?
#
loop_
_entity_poly.entity_id
_entity_poly.type
_entity_poly.pdbx_seq_one_letter_code
_entity_poly.pdbx_strand_id
1 'polypeptide(L)'
;MAKKSAHGEAFLTYFHAKRGVLMSCHEDGVTLYRTPFSNGWKLFARKKADWTIEDWKAAKRRSAERQPWWAREIRTLPSRATLQRWLEDSMCEATCGADVEHDGYGPGGSPSWLLALHLI
;
A
#
# COMPACT_ATOMS: atom_id res chain seq x y z
N MET A 1 11.53 -7.07 13.09
CA MET A 1 11.15 -6.34 11.85
C MET A 1 11.67 -7.12 10.66
N ALA A 2 10.87 -7.28 9.60
CA ALA A 2 11.35 -7.97 8.39
C ALA A 2 12.17 -6.97 7.56
N LYS A 3 13.41 -7.31 7.22
CA LYS A 3 14.23 -6.47 6.34
C LYS A 3 13.80 -6.75 4.91
N LYS A 4 13.33 -5.72 4.19
CA LYS A 4 12.95 -5.84 2.77
C LYS A 4 14.09 -6.41 1.92
N SER A 5 15.34 -6.06 2.23
CA SER A 5 16.54 -6.55 1.56
C SER A 5 16.85 -8.03 1.79
N ALA A 6 16.20 -8.68 2.78
CA ALA A 6 16.45 -10.09 3.07
C ALA A 6 15.65 -11.05 2.16
N HIS A 7 14.76 -10.53 1.32
CA HIS A 7 13.79 -11.32 0.56
C HIS A 7 14.00 -11.24 -0.97
N GLY A 8 15.20 -10.85 -1.43
CA GLY A 8 15.44 -10.59 -2.85
C GLY A 8 14.63 -9.39 -3.38
N GLU A 9 14.61 -9.21 -4.69
CA GLU A 9 13.90 -8.09 -5.31
C GLU A 9 12.38 -8.21 -5.18
N ALA A 10 11.73 -7.05 -5.08
CA ALA A 10 10.28 -6.99 -5.11
C ALA A 10 9.82 -6.90 -6.57
N PHE A 11 9.15 -7.94 -7.07
CA PHE A 11 8.57 -7.92 -8.42
C PHE A 11 7.24 -7.16 -8.49
N LEU A 12 6.60 -6.90 -7.35
CA LEU A 12 5.33 -6.20 -7.28
C LEU A 12 5.21 -5.41 -5.98
N THR A 13 4.87 -4.13 -6.08
CA THR A 13 4.52 -3.26 -4.96
C THR A 13 3.23 -2.54 -5.30
N TYR A 14 2.25 -2.53 -4.40
CA TYR A 14 0.95 -1.90 -4.62
C TYR A 14 0.27 -1.57 -3.29
N PHE A 15 -0.63 -0.59 -3.28
CA PHE A 15 -1.45 -0.29 -2.11
C PHE A 15 -2.70 -1.18 -2.10
N HIS A 16 -2.98 -1.81 -0.96
CA HIS A 16 -4.18 -2.63 -0.80
C HIS A 16 -5.27 -1.79 -0.13
N ALA A 17 -6.15 -1.18 -0.95
CA ALA A 17 -7.12 -0.16 -0.52
C ALA A 17 -7.95 -0.61 0.69
N LYS A 18 -8.59 -1.78 0.61
CA LYS A 18 -9.41 -2.33 1.72
C LYS A 18 -8.65 -2.55 3.04
N ARG A 19 -7.32 -2.59 3.01
CA ARG A 19 -6.49 -2.79 4.22
C ARG A 19 -5.76 -1.53 4.66
N GLY A 20 -5.71 -0.48 3.84
CA GLY A 20 -4.92 0.72 4.16
C GLY A 20 -3.42 0.44 4.29
N VAL A 21 -2.86 -0.50 3.52
CA VAL A 21 -1.44 -0.89 3.63
C VAL A 21 -0.73 -0.95 2.28
N LEU A 22 0.55 -0.61 2.28
CA LEU A 22 1.43 -0.84 1.14
C LEU A 22 1.96 -2.28 1.19
N MET A 23 1.72 -3.04 0.13
CA MET A 23 2.18 -4.43 -0.03
C MET A 23 3.44 -4.47 -0.89
N SER A 24 4.36 -5.39 -0.58
CA SER A 24 5.52 -5.71 -1.41
C SER A 24 5.65 -7.23 -1.51
N CYS A 25 5.56 -7.77 -2.72
CA CYS A 25 5.71 -9.19 -3.01
C CYS A 25 7.09 -9.45 -3.60
N HIS A 26 7.75 -10.48 -3.10
CA HIS A 26 9.15 -10.77 -3.33
C HIS A 26 9.36 -12.10 -4.06
N GLU A 27 10.46 -12.20 -4.77
CA GLU A 27 10.81 -13.36 -5.60
C GLU A 27 10.85 -14.70 -4.83
N ASP A 28 11.17 -14.66 -3.54
CA ASP A 28 11.28 -15.83 -2.65
C ASP A 28 9.93 -16.35 -2.11
N GLY A 29 8.81 -15.80 -2.58
CA GLY A 29 7.48 -16.19 -2.12
C GLY A 29 7.02 -15.45 -0.85
N VAL A 30 7.72 -14.41 -0.40
CA VAL A 30 7.29 -13.58 0.73
C VAL A 30 6.45 -12.39 0.26
N THR A 31 5.39 -12.09 1.03
CA THR A 31 4.70 -10.81 0.97
C THR A 31 4.96 -10.05 2.26
N LEU A 32 5.43 -8.82 2.13
CA LEU A 32 5.58 -7.87 3.21
C LEU A 32 4.50 -6.79 3.11
N TYR A 33 4.19 -6.16 4.23
CA TYR A 33 3.36 -4.96 4.28
C TYR A 33 3.99 -3.85 5.12
N ARG A 34 3.58 -2.62 4.85
CA ARG A 34 3.96 -1.43 5.59
C ARG A 34 2.76 -0.50 5.76
N THR A 35 2.72 0.18 6.90
CA THR A 35 1.80 1.29 7.20
C THR A 35 2.59 2.53 7.59
N PRO A 36 1.97 3.73 7.58
CA PRO A 36 2.63 4.95 8.07
C PRO A 36 3.07 4.86 9.55
N PHE A 37 2.41 4.00 10.32
CA PHE A 37 2.65 3.76 11.75
C PHE A 37 3.66 2.64 12.03
N SER A 38 4.12 1.95 10.98
CA SER A 38 5.08 0.86 11.13
C SER A 38 6.51 1.39 11.04
N ASN A 39 7.37 0.97 11.97
CA ASN A 39 8.81 1.27 11.98
C ASN A 39 9.60 0.54 10.87
N GLY A 40 8.92 0.05 9.82
CA GLY A 40 9.50 -0.72 8.73
C GLY A 40 8.53 -1.76 8.17
N TRP A 41 9.05 -2.59 7.27
CA TRP A 41 8.31 -3.68 6.66
C TRP A 41 8.06 -4.83 7.65
N LYS A 42 6.86 -5.41 7.57
CA LYS A 42 6.43 -6.55 8.38
C LYS A 42 6.01 -7.70 7.48
N LEU A 43 6.21 -8.94 7.94
CA LEU A 43 5.75 -10.12 7.22
C LEU A 43 4.21 -10.12 7.16
N PHE A 44 3.66 -10.22 5.96
CA PHE A 44 2.22 -10.40 5.75
C PHE A 44 1.88 -11.87 5.55
N ALA A 45 2.58 -12.53 4.62
CA ALA A 45 2.34 -13.91 4.25
C ALA A 45 3.56 -14.53 3.57
N ARG A 46 3.56 -15.86 3.51
CA ARG A 46 4.45 -16.66 2.68
C ARG A 46 3.64 -17.46 1.67
N LYS A 47 4.23 -17.80 0.54
CA LYS A 47 3.68 -18.76 -0.41
C LYS A 47 3.38 -20.07 0.32
N LYS A 48 2.26 -20.70 -0.01
CA LYS A 48 1.93 -22.04 0.48
C LYS A 48 2.90 -23.07 -0.10
N ALA A 49 3.17 -24.16 0.63
CA ALA A 49 4.17 -25.15 0.22
C ALA A 49 3.81 -25.83 -1.10
N ASP A 50 2.52 -26.09 -1.32
CA ASP A 50 1.91 -26.77 -2.46
C ASP A 50 1.82 -25.92 -3.74
N TRP A 51 2.09 -24.61 -3.66
CA TRP A 51 2.03 -23.72 -4.82
C TRP A 51 3.39 -23.60 -5.51
N THR A 52 3.44 -23.50 -6.83
CA THR A 52 4.66 -23.05 -7.53
C THR A 52 4.90 -21.56 -7.28
N ILE A 53 6.14 -21.09 -7.46
CA ILE A 53 6.46 -19.66 -7.32
C ILE A 53 5.71 -18.86 -8.39
N GLU A 54 5.58 -19.41 -9.59
CA GLU A 54 4.93 -18.84 -10.76
C GLU A 54 3.43 -18.65 -10.52
N ASP A 55 2.73 -19.70 -10.04
CA ASP A 55 1.30 -19.63 -9.71
C ASP A 55 1.03 -18.60 -8.62
N TRP A 56 1.92 -18.55 -7.63
CA TRP A 56 1.85 -17.56 -6.56
C TRP A 56 2.06 -16.14 -7.07
N LYS A 57 3.08 -15.89 -7.90
CA LYS A 57 3.32 -14.58 -8.53
C LYS A 57 2.13 -14.15 -9.37
N ALA A 58 1.57 -15.06 -10.16
CA ALA A 58 0.38 -14.81 -10.97
C ALA A 58 -0.83 -14.42 -10.09
N ALA A 59 -1.04 -15.11 -8.97
CA ALA A 59 -2.09 -14.74 -8.02
C ALA A 59 -1.86 -13.37 -7.36
N LYS A 60 -0.60 -13.00 -7.05
CA LYS A 60 -0.28 -11.66 -6.54
C LYS A 60 -0.56 -10.57 -7.57
N ARG A 61 -0.19 -10.78 -8.84
CA ARG A 61 -0.53 -9.85 -9.94
C ARG A 61 -2.04 -9.68 -10.07
N ARG A 62 -2.80 -10.77 -10.13
CA ARG A 62 -4.28 -10.72 -10.15
C ARG A 62 -4.87 -9.98 -8.94
N SER A 63 -4.28 -10.15 -7.75
CA SER A 63 -4.72 -9.41 -6.55
C SER A 63 -4.46 -7.91 -6.64
N ALA A 64 -3.36 -7.50 -7.27
CA ALA A 64 -3.03 -6.10 -7.48
C ALA A 64 -3.90 -5.49 -8.59
N GLU A 65 -4.18 -6.22 -9.66
CA GLU A 65 -5.05 -5.78 -10.76
C GLU A 65 -6.48 -5.49 -10.31
N ARG A 66 -6.96 -6.16 -9.25
CA ARG A 66 -8.26 -5.90 -8.62
C ARG A 66 -8.30 -4.61 -7.79
N GLN A 67 -7.16 -3.96 -7.53
CA GLN A 67 -7.15 -2.68 -6.84
C GLN A 67 -7.57 -1.56 -7.78
N PRO A 68 -8.18 -0.48 -7.26
CA PRO A 68 -8.45 0.70 -8.08
C PRO A 68 -7.15 1.27 -8.65
N TRP A 69 -7.26 2.00 -9.76
CA TRP A 69 -6.11 2.49 -10.52
C TRP A 69 -5.12 3.27 -9.65
N TRP A 70 -5.59 4.17 -8.79
CA TRP A 70 -4.75 4.96 -7.89
C TRP A 70 -3.92 4.07 -6.94
N ALA A 71 -4.52 3.00 -6.42
CA ALA A 71 -3.86 2.12 -5.48
C ALA A 71 -2.76 1.27 -6.13
N ARG A 72 -2.90 0.98 -7.43
CA ARG A 72 -1.92 0.24 -8.23
C ARG A 72 -0.66 1.07 -8.51
N GLU A 73 -0.72 2.39 -8.41
CA GLU A 73 0.39 3.31 -8.71
C GLU A 73 1.18 3.75 -7.46
N ILE A 74 0.55 3.67 -6.28
CA ILE A 74 1.21 4.02 -5.01
C ILE A 74 2.45 3.14 -4.75
N ARG A 75 3.59 3.79 -4.51
CA ARG A 75 4.86 3.15 -4.11
C ARG A 75 5.39 3.62 -2.76
N THR A 76 4.88 4.75 -2.27
CA THR A 76 5.29 5.38 -1.02
C THR A 76 4.06 5.74 -0.20
N LEU A 77 4.25 5.90 1.11
CA LEU A 77 3.21 6.33 2.02
C LEU A 77 3.60 7.67 2.63
N PRO A 78 2.62 8.53 2.95
CA PRO A 78 2.85 9.70 3.80
C PRO A 78 3.46 9.27 5.14
N SER A 79 4.23 10.18 5.75
CA SER A 79 4.75 9.95 7.08
C SER A 79 3.65 10.09 8.14
N ARG A 80 3.85 9.50 9.33
CA ARG A 80 2.94 9.73 10.47
C ARG A 80 2.79 11.22 10.80
N ALA A 81 3.88 11.99 10.75
CA ALA A 81 3.85 13.42 11.02
C ALA A 81 3.04 14.19 9.98
N THR A 82 3.15 13.80 8.70
CA THR A 82 2.33 14.37 7.62
C THR A 82 0.85 14.09 7.85
N LEU A 83 0.49 12.86 8.19
CA LEU A 83 -0.90 12.48 8.45
C LEU A 83 -1.48 13.22 9.66
N GLN A 84 -0.69 13.38 10.72
CA GLN A 84 -1.10 14.15 11.90
C GLN A 84 -1.39 15.60 11.54
N ARG A 85 -0.50 16.24 10.75
CA ARG A 85 -0.72 17.60 10.27
C ARG A 85 -2.00 17.71 9.45
N TRP A 86 -2.25 16.78 8.54
CA TRP A 86 -3.49 16.78 7.77
C TRP A 86 -4.71 16.63 8.66
N LEU A 87 -4.73 15.72 9.64
CA LEU A 87 -5.87 15.59 10.57
C LEU A 87 -6.19 16.89 11.35
N GLU A 88 -5.20 17.74 11.57
CA GLU A 88 -5.34 19.03 12.28
C GLU A 88 -5.68 20.20 11.34
N ASP A 89 -5.35 20.08 10.05
CA ASP A 89 -5.67 21.05 9.01
C ASP A 89 -7.12 20.86 8.53
N SER A 90 -7.61 21.68 7.60
CA SER A 90 -8.87 21.42 6.89
C SER A 90 -8.64 20.85 5.48
N MET A 91 -7.37 20.81 5.05
CA MET A 91 -6.94 20.35 3.73
C MET A 91 -5.88 19.26 3.85
N CYS A 92 -5.93 18.30 2.94
CA CYS A 92 -4.98 17.21 2.84
C CYS A 92 -4.74 16.80 1.39
N GLU A 93 -3.77 15.92 1.16
CA GLU A 93 -3.46 15.44 -0.19
C GLU A 93 -4.27 14.16 -0.50
N ALA A 94 -4.79 14.07 -1.72
CA ALA A 94 -5.32 12.86 -2.32
C ALA A 94 -4.19 11.90 -2.72
N THR A 95 -4.51 10.62 -2.93
CA THR A 95 -3.50 9.62 -3.33
C THR A 95 -2.85 9.90 -4.69
N CYS A 96 -3.41 10.82 -5.48
CA CYS A 96 -2.85 11.30 -6.75
C CYS A 96 -2.02 12.59 -6.62
N GLY A 97 -1.91 13.20 -5.44
CA GLY A 97 -1.17 14.45 -5.22
C GLY A 97 -2.01 15.73 -5.24
N ALA A 98 -3.33 15.65 -5.48
CA ALA A 98 -4.20 16.83 -5.47
C ALA A 98 -4.60 17.25 -4.05
N ASP A 99 -4.70 18.56 -3.79
CA ASP A 99 -5.24 19.08 -2.53
C ASP A 99 -6.76 18.93 -2.46
N VAL A 100 -7.25 18.36 -1.37
CA VAL A 100 -8.68 18.05 -1.13
C VAL A 100 -9.01 18.22 0.35
N GLU A 101 -10.31 18.34 0.67
CA GLU A 101 -10.79 18.19 2.05
C GLU A 101 -10.56 16.76 2.56
N HIS A 102 -10.71 16.55 3.87
CA HIS A 102 -10.39 15.28 4.52
C HIS A 102 -11.13 14.08 3.94
N ASP A 103 -12.40 14.24 3.63
CA ASP A 103 -13.26 13.24 3.00
C ASP A 103 -13.38 13.43 1.48
N GLY A 104 -12.53 14.28 0.91
CA GLY A 104 -12.53 14.63 -0.49
C GLY A 104 -11.90 13.60 -1.41
N TYR A 105 -12.17 13.76 -2.70
CA TYR A 105 -11.65 12.93 -3.78
C TYR A 105 -11.01 13.82 -4.85
N GLY A 106 -9.77 13.50 -5.22
CA GLY A 106 -9.06 14.12 -6.32
C GLY A 106 -9.50 13.59 -7.69
N PRO A 107 -8.83 14.04 -8.76
CA PRO A 107 -9.09 13.58 -10.12
C PRO A 107 -9.16 12.06 -10.24
N GLY A 108 -10.10 11.58 -11.06
CA GLY A 108 -10.31 10.14 -11.30
C GLY A 108 -10.81 9.36 -10.08
N GLY A 109 -11.33 10.03 -9.05
CA GLY A 109 -11.87 9.39 -7.84
C GLY A 109 -10.80 8.87 -6.90
N SER A 110 -9.60 9.43 -6.95
CA SER A 110 -8.53 9.14 -5.99
C SER A 110 -8.89 9.71 -4.62
N PRO A 111 -9.02 8.90 -3.56
CA PRO A 111 -9.43 9.41 -2.25
C PRO A 111 -8.32 10.27 -1.62
N SER A 112 -8.69 11.10 -0.64
CA SER A 112 -7.74 11.64 0.33
C SER A 112 -6.87 10.53 0.93
N TRP A 113 -5.65 10.85 1.36
CA TRP A 113 -4.83 9.88 2.09
C TRP A 113 -5.49 9.43 3.41
N LEU A 114 -6.27 10.30 4.05
CA LEU A 114 -6.97 9.99 5.29
C LEU A 114 -8.05 8.92 5.07
N LEU A 115 -8.85 9.04 4.01
CA LEU A 115 -9.81 8.02 3.58
C LEU A 115 -9.11 6.73 3.15
N ALA A 116 -8.06 6.82 2.32
CA ALA A 116 -7.34 5.65 1.80
C ALA A 116 -6.73 4.78 2.92
N LEU A 117 -6.37 5.41 4.04
CA LEU A 117 -5.78 4.77 5.21
C LEU A 117 -6.80 4.46 6.32
N HIS A 118 -8.09 4.77 6.11
CA HIS A 118 -9.18 4.61 7.08
C HIS A 118 -8.91 5.31 8.43
N LEU A 119 -8.44 6.55 8.37
CA LEU A 119 -8.17 7.38 9.55
C LEU A 119 -9.35 8.26 9.95
N ILE A 120 -10.37 8.33 9.08
CA ILE A 120 -11.65 9.01 9.26
C ILE A 120 -12.77 8.12 8.71
#